data_AF-A0A0T6B8D6-F1
#
_entry.id   AF-A0A0T6B8D6-F1
#
_cell.length_a   1.000
_cell.length_b   1.000
_cell.length_c   1.000
_cell.angle_alpha   90.00
_cell.angle_beta   90.00
_cell.angle_gamma   90.00
#
_symmetry.space_group_name_H-M   'P 1'
#
loop_
_entity.id
_entity.type
_entity.pdbx_description
1 polymer ?
#
loop_
_entity_poly.entity_id
_entity_poly.type
_entity_poly.pdbx_seq_one_letter_code
_entity_poly.pdbx_strand_id
1 'polypeptide(L)'
;MNGSNSPRSPTIPTPTRNNTADTTRKCFGPEGCPAIANGRRCGETRNLQIIQEFRRLYEDKMRQIDDAAGGDCVQAKINLQQEWIRDLTDQNEMLVRVVEELEVEAAERVIMLEDKLQQSAKCACEVMDSYKDFSINILPDLQKMERTQNDLNNVIEIVRRARNSGVWSSKGLAFYTVDIESLLDDKSNVNDAALIPRTDTDKANNCNCSWVGDAPKKCKHEQQAKEKDKLIKELEEKIKKLTEANEVNGDTDNACRELKKSMLDMRDALTAEVAEKHDTILCLRREVHLLQEQCRKAEQQTHFKDDIIKELRKEIKQLKLQVSVFLILLQGNFNR
;
A
#
# COMPACT_ATOMS: atom_id res chain seq x y z
N MET A 1 -22.99 -60.67 11.65
CA MET A 1 -23.87 -59.51 11.48
C MET A 1 -23.03 -58.37 10.92
N ASN A 2 -23.51 -57.80 9.80
CA ASN A 2 -23.12 -56.55 9.12
C ASN A 2 -21.65 -56.50 8.62
N GLY A 3 -21.33 -56.43 7.32
CA GLY A 3 -22.07 -55.94 6.16
C GLY A 3 -21.53 -54.56 5.77
N SER A 4 -20.62 -54.52 4.79
CA SER A 4 -20.23 -53.26 4.13
C SER A 4 -19.79 -53.54 2.68
N ASN A 5 -20.65 -53.06 1.77
CA ASN A 5 -20.56 -53.11 0.32
C ASN A 5 -19.48 -52.15 -0.24
N SER A 6 -18.85 -52.52 -1.35
CA SER A 6 -18.07 -51.62 -2.22
C SER A 6 -18.97 -50.59 -2.94
N PRO A 7 -18.39 -49.50 -3.48
CA PRO A 7 -18.19 -49.47 -4.94
C PRO A 7 -16.89 -48.79 -5.43
N ARG A 8 -16.59 -49.05 -6.71
CA ARG A 8 -15.42 -48.63 -7.50
C ARG A 8 -15.52 -47.20 -8.08
N SER A 9 -14.33 -46.66 -8.41
CA SER A 9 -13.97 -45.69 -9.48
C SER A 9 -14.20 -44.19 -9.21
N PRO A 10 -13.38 -43.25 -9.75
CA PRO A 10 -12.69 -43.32 -11.06
C PRO A 10 -11.19 -42.95 -11.10
N THR A 11 -10.48 -43.68 -11.95
CA THR A 11 -9.18 -43.31 -12.53
C THR A 11 -9.39 -42.18 -13.54
N ILE A 12 -8.70 -41.05 -13.37
CA ILE A 12 -8.63 -39.94 -14.33
C ILE A 12 -7.14 -39.60 -14.55
N PRO A 13 -6.74 -39.31 -15.80
CA PRO A 13 -5.44 -39.70 -16.33
C PRO A 13 -4.30 -38.73 -16.01
N THR A 14 -3.11 -39.30 -15.92
CA THR A 14 -1.81 -38.61 -15.98
C THR A 14 -1.73 -37.66 -17.17
N PRO A 15 -1.41 -36.37 -16.97
CA PRO A 15 -0.95 -35.53 -18.07
C PRO A 15 0.50 -35.89 -18.37
N THR A 16 0.68 -36.50 -19.54
CA THR A 16 1.97 -36.78 -20.15
C THR A 16 2.79 -35.49 -20.22
N ARG A 17 3.89 -35.53 -19.48
CA ARG A 17 5.06 -34.67 -19.57
C ARG A 17 5.47 -34.53 -21.04
N ASN A 18 5.24 -33.37 -21.63
CA ASN A 18 5.97 -32.88 -22.79
C ASN A 18 6.15 -31.39 -22.60
N ASN A 19 7.34 -30.96 -22.18
CA ASN A 19 7.84 -29.61 -22.43
C ASN A 19 9.36 -29.63 -22.33
N THR A 20 9.95 -30.00 -23.46
CA THR A 20 11.27 -29.55 -23.91
C THR A 20 11.29 -28.02 -23.95
N ALA A 21 11.93 -27.38 -22.98
CA ALA A 21 12.22 -25.94 -23.01
C ALA A 21 13.73 -25.73 -23.17
N ASP A 22 14.20 -26.05 -24.37
CA ASP A 22 15.43 -25.55 -24.96
C ASP A 22 15.38 -24.02 -25.00
N THR A 23 16.00 -23.38 -24.01
CA THR A 23 16.21 -21.93 -23.96
C THR A 23 17.59 -21.64 -24.53
N THR A 24 17.74 -21.91 -25.81
CA THR A 24 18.71 -21.22 -26.65
C THR A 24 18.13 -19.83 -26.93
N ARG A 25 18.94 -18.79 -26.71
CA ARG A 25 18.73 -17.45 -27.26
C ARG A 25 18.45 -17.61 -28.75
N LYS A 26 17.19 -17.59 -29.17
CA LYS A 26 16.82 -17.66 -30.57
C LYS A 26 16.80 -16.23 -31.09
N CYS A 27 17.88 -15.89 -31.78
CA CYS A 27 17.97 -14.72 -32.64
C CYS A 27 16.73 -14.63 -33.53
N PHE A 28 16.38 -13.41 -33.94
CA PHE A 28 15.50 -13.15 -35.09
C PHE A 28 16.15 -13.74 -36.35
N GLY A 29 15.97 -15.04 -36.55
CA GLY A 29 16.32 -15.77 -37.76
C GLY A 29 15.08 -16.06 -38.60
N PRO A 30 15.24 -16.74 -39.74
CA PRO A 30 14.13 -17.10 -40.65
C PRO A 30 13.03 -18.00 -40.03
N GLU A 31 13.21 -18.42 -38.76
CA GLU A 31 12.30 -19.28 -37.99
C GLU A 31 11.16 -18.52 -37.28
N GLY A 32 11.10 -17.19 -37.37
CA GLY A 32 10.02 -16.35 -36.81
C GLY A 32 10.13 -16.05 -35.31
N CYS A 33 9.23 -15.20 -34.80
CA CYS A 33 9.28 -14.71 -33.42
C CYS A 33 9.12 -15.85 -32.38
N PRO A 34 10.05 -15.96 -31.41
CA PRO A 34 10.02 -16.99 -30.37
C PRO A 34 9.02 -16.71 -29.24
N ALA A 35 8.29 -15.59 -29.28
CA ALA A 35 7.34 -15.22 -28.23
C ALA A 35 6.14 -16.19 -28.19
N ILE A 36 5.90 -16.77 -27.01
CA ILE A 36 4.73 -17.61 -26.73
C ILE A 36 3.74 -16.76 -25.94
N ALA A 37 2.69 -16.29 -26.62
CA ALA A 37 1.53 -15.69 -25.97
C ALA A 37 0.47 -16.78 -25.78
N ASN A 38 0.05 -17.04 -24.53
CA ASN A 38 -1.04 -17.98 -24.21
C ASN A 38 -0.87 -19.41 -24.76
N GLY A 39 0.36 -19.94 -24.75
CA GLY A 39 0.63 -21.32 -25.17
C GLY A 39 0.59 -21.57 -26.68
N ARG A 40 0.48 -20.52 -27.50
CA ARG A 40 0.64 -20.61 -28.97
C ARG A 40 1.85 -19.77 -29.42
N ARG A 41 2.55 -20.27 -30.44
CA ARG A 41 3.60 -19.52 -31.15
C ARG A 41 2.98 -18.25 -31.76
N CYS A 42 3.75 -17.16 -31.77
CA CYS A 42 3.39 -15.91 -32.43
C CYS A 42 2.84 -16.17 -33.85
N GLY A 43 1.71 -15.53 -34.20
CA GLY A 43 1.01 -15.70 -35.48
C GLY A 43 1.76 -15.16 -36.71
N GLU A 44 2.93 -14.55 -36.52
CA GLU A 44 3.77 -13.96 -37.57
C GLU A 44 4.12 -14.95 -38.69
N THR A 45 4.25 -16.25 -38.41
CA THR A 45 4.52 -17.26 -39.45
C THR A 45 3.42 -17.31 -40.51
N ARG A 46 2.17 -16.99 -40.14
CA ARG A 46 1.04 -16.94 -41.09
C ARG A 46 1.10 -15.71 -41.98
N ASN A 47 1.53 -14.56 -41.45
CA ASN A 47 1.68 -13.33 -42.23
C ASN A 47 2.84 -13.43 -43.22
N LEU A 48 3.94 -14.08 -42.82
CA LEU A 48 5.06 -14.38 -43.71
C LEU A 48 4.67 -15.35 -44.84
N GLN A 49 3.80 -16.33 -44.56
CA GLN A 49 3.23 -17.20 -45.60
C GLN A 49 2.40 -16.41 -46.62
N ILE A 50 1.62 -15.42 -46.18
CA ILE A 50 0.84 -14.56 -47.09
C ILE A 50 1.76 -13.80 -48.07
N ILE A 51 2.91 -13.29 -47.61
CA ILE A 51 3.89 -12.62 -48.47
C ILE A 51 4.50 -13.59 -49.50
N GLN A 52 4.74 -14.84 -49.10
CA GLN A 52 5.23 -15.88 -50.02
C GLN A 52 4.18 -16.21 -51.10
N GLU A 53 2.90 -16.25 -50.73
CA GLU A 53 1.79 -16.45 -51.69
C GLU A 53 1.65 -15.26 -52.66
N PHE A 54 1.82 -14.01 -52.19
CA PHE A 54 1.86 -12.84 -53.08
C PHE A 54 3.00 -12.91 -54.08
N ARG A 55 4.20 -13.30 -53.63
CA ARG A 55 5.35 -13.49 -54.54
C ARG A 55 5.03 -14.53 -55.62
N ARG A 56 4.47 -15.67 -55.23
CA ARG A 56 4.08 -16.74 -56.15
C ARG A 56 3.07 -16.27 -57.19
N LEU A 57 2.07 -15.48 -56.77
CA LEU A 57 1.07 -14.90 -57.68
C LEU A 57 1.67 -14.02 -58.78
N TYR A 58 2.64 -13.16 -58.44
CA TYR A 58 3.32 -12.33 -59.44
C TYR A 58 4.25 -13.15 -60.35
N GLU A 59 4.94 -14.15 -59.81
CA GLU A 59 5.76 -15.10 -60.60
C GLU A 59 4.91 -15.91 -61.59
N ASP A 60 3.72 -16.36 -61.18
CA ASP A 60 2.79 -17.11 -62.01
C ASP A 60 2.18 -16.21 -63.11
N LYS A 61 1.79 -14.97 -62.78
CA LYS A 61 1.35 -13.98 -63.78
C LYS A 61 2.46 -13.63 -64.77
N MET A 62 3.71 -13.52 -64.31
CA MET A 62 4.85 -13.25 -65.19
C MET A 62 5.06 -14.40 -66.18
N ARG A 63 4.99 -15.65 -65.71
CA ARG A 63 5.02 -16.85 -66.56
C ARG A 63 3.88 -16.88 -67.59
N GLN A 64 2.67 -16.50 -67.20
CA GLN A 64 1.54 -16.44 -68.14
C GLN A 64 1.76 -15.41 -69.27
N ILE A 65 2.41 -14.29 -68.96
CA ILE A 65 2.76 -13.26 -69.97
C ILE A 65 3.94 -13.73 -70.84
N ASP A 66 4.88 -14.50 -70.28
CA ASP A 66 5.99 -15.13 -71.03
C ASP A 66 5.48 -16.17 -72.05
N ASP A 67 4.52 -17.01 -71.63
CA ASP A 67 3.95 -18.07 -72.46
C ASP A 67 3.03 -17.52 -73.57
N ALA A 68 2.47 -16.33 -73.37
CA ALA A 68 1.70 -15.60 -74.37
C ALA A 68 2.65 -14.92 -75.39
N ALA A 69 3.23 -15.72 -76.28
CA ALA A 69 4.14 -15.26 -77.34
C ALA A 69 3.44 -14.30 -78.34
N GLY A 70 3.43 -13.00 -78.02
CA GLY A 70 2.90 -11.92 -78.86
C GLY A 70 3.60 -10.59 -78.59
N GLY A 71 3.59 -9.69 -79.57
CA GLY A 71 4.35 -8.43 -79.56
C GLY A 71 4.08 -7.46 -78.40
N ASP A 72 3.03 -7.68 -77.61
CA ASP A 72 2.63 -6.86 -76.46
C ASP A 72 3.15 -7.41 -75.10
N CYS A 73 3.91 -8.51 -75.12
CA CYS A 73 4.47 -9.17 -73.93
C CYS A 73 5.34 -8.25 -73.07
N VAL A 74 6.13 -7.37 -73.70
CA VAL A 74 7.04 -6.45 -72.98
C VAL A 74 6.26 -5.38 -72.22
N GLN A 75 5.25 -4.78 -72.83
CA GLN A 75 4.44 -3.74 -72.18
C GLN A 75 3.60 -4.33 -71.04
N ALA A 76 3.03 -5.53 -71.23
CA ALA A 76 2.31 -6.25 -70.18
C ALA A 76 3.22 -6.57 -68.97
N LYS A 77 4.48 -6.96 -69.19
CA LYS A 77 5.46 -7.17 -68.11
C LYS A 77 5.79 -5.90 -67.36
N ILE A 78 6.03 -4.78 -68.06
CA ILE A 78 6.33 -3.50 -67.44
C ILE A 78 5.16 -3.07 -66.55
N ASN A 79 3.92 -3.18 -67.04
CA ASN A 79 2.73 -2.85 -66.27
C ASN A 79 2.62 -3.73 -65.02
N LEU A 80 2.82 -5.05 -65.14
CA LEU A 80 2.79 -5.97 -64.01
C LEU A 80 3.90 -5.69 -62.97
N GLN A 81 5.10 -5.31 -63.43
CA GLN A 81 6.19 -4.91 -62.54
C GLN A 81 5.89 -3.59 -61.83
N GLN A 82 5.28 -2.62 -62.50
CA GLN A 82 4.84 -1.37 -61.87
C GLN A 82 3.77 -1.62 -60.80
N GLU A 83 2.81 -2.52 -61.06
CA GLU A 83 1.82 -2.93 -60.06
C GLU A 83 2.48 -3.62 -58.87
N TRP A 84 3.42 -4.54 -59.11
CA TRP A 84 4.12 -5.21 -58.02
C TRP A 84 4.93 -4.22 -57.17
N ILE A 85 5.64 -3.28 -57.80
CA ILE A 85 6.40 -2.23 -57.10
C ILE A 85 5.48 -1.34 -56.27
N ARG A 86 4.33 -0.93 -56.81
CA ARG A 86 3.34 -0.12 -56.08
C ARG A 86 2.83 -0.87 -54.86
N ASP A 87 2.39 -2.11 -55.02
CA ASP A 87 1.82 -2.89 -53.93
C ASP A 87 2.88 -3.24 -52.85
N LEU A 88 4.15 -3.43 -53.25
CA LEU A 88 5.28 -3.53 -52.31
C LEU A 88 5.55 -2.23 -51.56
N THR A 89 5.41 -1.08 -52.23
CA THR A 89 5.58 0.23 -51.62
C THR A 89 4.49 0.48 -50.58
N ASP A 90 3.23 0.19 -50.91
CA ASP A 90 2.08 0.32 -50.00
C ASP A 90 2.22 -0.60 -48.77
N GLN A 91 2.69 -1.84 -48.97
CA GLN A 91 2.97 -2.77 -47.87
C GLN A 91 4.10 -2.27 -46.97
N ASN A 92 5.18 -1.72 -47.54
CA ASN A 92 6.28 -1.17 -46.76
C ASN A 92 5.84 0.06 -45.96
N GLU A 93 5.03 0.94 -46.55
CA GLU A 93 4.46 2.11 -45.84
C GLU A 93 3.54 1.68 -44.70
N MET A 94 2.70 0.65 -44.91
CA MET A 94 1.87 0.08 -43.85
C MET A 94 2.71 -0.54 -42.74
N LEU A 95 3.75 -1.31 -43.06
CA LEU A 95 4.64 -1.92 -42.08
C LEU A 95 5.37 -0.86 -41.24
N VAL A 96 5.86 0.20 -41.87
CA VAL A 96 6.50 1.32 -41.16
C VAL A 96 5.52 1.94 -40.16
N ARG A 97 4.30 2.28 -40.58
CA ARG A 97 3.27 2.82 -39.68
C ARG A 97 2.97 1.91 -38.49
N VAL A 98 2.80 0.61 -38.74
CA VAL A 98 2.53 -0.37 -37.66
C VAL A 98 3.73 -0.49 -36.71
N VAL A 99 4.96 -0.43 -37.22
CA VAL A 99 6.16 -0.44 -36.39
C VAL A 99 6.24 0.83 -35.54
N GLU A 100 5.99 2.00 -36.13
CA GLU A 100 5.95 3.28 -35.40
C GLU A 100 4.89 3.24 -34.27
N GLU A 101 3.69 2.73 -34.55
CA GLU A 101 2.64 2.55 -33.53
C GLU A 101 3.09 1.60 -32.39
N LEU A 102 3.76 0.50 -32.72
CA LEU A 102 4.29 -0.44 -31.73
C LEU A 102 5.44 0.16 -30.91
N GLU A 103 6.30 0.97 -31.52
CA GLU A 103 7.37 1.70 -30.84
C GLU A 103 6.80 2.72 -29.86
N VAL A 104 5.77 3.48 -30.25
CA VAL A 104 5.08 4.43 -29.37
C VAL A 104 4.42 3.71 -28.21
N GLU A 105 3.63 2.67 -28.46
CA GLU A 105 2.97 1.90 -27.39
C GLU A 105 3.98 1.25 -26.44
N ALA A 106 5.12 0.75 -26.96
CA ALA A 106 6.18 0.22 -26.13
C ALA A 106 6.80 1.31 -25.23
N ALA A 107 7.05 2.50 -25.78
CA ALA A 107 7.56 3.64 -25.02
C ALA A 107 6.56 4.08 -23.93
N GLU A 108 5.28 4.20 -24.26
CA GLU A 108 4.23 4.55 -23.29
C GLU A 108 4.12 3.53 -22.15
N ARG A 109 4.21 2.22 -22.45
CA ARG A 109 4.23 1.18 -21.43
C ARG A 109 5.44 1.27 -20.52
N VAL A 110 6.61 1.62 -21.05
CA VAL A 110 7.81 1.84 -20.24
C VAL A 110 7.61 3.03 -19.30
N ILE A 111 7.15 4.18 -19.83
CA ILE A 111 6.85 5.37 -19.02
C ILE A 111 5.87 5.04 -17.89
N MET A 112 4.78 4.33 -18.19
CA MET A 112 3.80 3.91 -17.17
C MET A 112 4.41 3.02 -16.09
N LEU A 113 5.31 2.10 -16.46
CA LEU A 113 5.98 1.23 -15.51
C LEU A 113 6.99 2.00 -14.65
N GLU A 114 7.70 2.96 -15.23
CA GLU A 114 8.60 3.87 -14.50
C GLU A 114 7.82 4.71 -13.48
N ASP A 115 6.69 5.29 -13.88
CA ASP A 115 5.82 6.06 -12.98
C ASP A 115 5.30 5.20 -11.81
N LYS A 116 4.82 3.99 -12.11
CA LYS A 116 4.35 3.05 -11.07
C LYS A 116 5.48 2.68 -10.11
N LEU A 117 6.68 2.46 -10.63
CA LEU A 117 7.84 2.14 -9.81
C LEU A 117 8.25 3.34 -8.93
N GLN A 118 8.28 4.55 -9.49
CA GLN A 118 8.57 5.77 -8.74
C GLN A 118 7.52 6.03 -7.65
N GLN A 119 6.23 5.85 -7.95
CA GLN A 119 5.15 6.00 -6.99
C GLN A 119 5.25 4.96 -5.86
N SER A 120 5.59 3.71 -6.20
CA SER A 120 5.85 2.67 -5.20
C SER A 120 7.06 3.01 -4.32
N ALA A 121 8.14 3.53 -4.89
CA ALA A 121 9.32 3.95 -4.13
C ALA A 121 9.00 5.12 -3.20
N LYS A 122 8.24 6.11 -3.68
CA LYS A 122 7.77 7.24 -2.87
C LYS A 122 6.92 6.79 -1.68
N CYS A 123 5.94 5.91 -1.93
CA CYS A 123 5.09 5.35 -0.86
C CYS A 123 5.92 4.58 0.18
N ALA A 124 6.91 3.80 -0.26
CA ALA A 124 7.82 3.11 0.65
C ALA A 124 8.64 4.09 1.52
N CYS A 125 9.11 5.20 0.95
CA CYS A 125 9.78 6.26 1.71
C CYS A 125 8.86 6.92 2.74
N GLU A 126 7.63 7.30 2.35
CA GLU A 126 6.64 7.90 3.24
C GLU A 126 6.34 7.00 4.45
N VAL A 127 6.19 5.69 4.21
CA VAL A 127 6.01 4.70 5.27
C VAL A 127 7.24 4.64 6.19
N MET A 128 8.45 4.60 5.64
CA MET A 128 9.69 4.57 6.43
C MET A 128 9.86 5.84 7.29
N ASP A 129 9.50 7.01 6.77
CA ASP A 129 9.58 8.27 7.51
C ASP A 129 8.54 8.32 8.63
N SER A 130 7.32 7.83 8.39
CA SER A 130 6.30 7.67 9.44
C SER A 130 6.77 6.80 10.61
N TYR A 131 7.51 5.72 10.34
CA TYR A 131 8.10 4.89 11.40
C TYR A 131 9.20 5.61 12.19
N LYS A 132 10.03 6.44 11.53
CA LYS A 132 11.06 7.23 12.22
C LYS A 132 10.42 8.23 13.15
N ASP A 133 9.40 8.96 12.70
CA ASP A 133 8.69 9.95 13.51
C ASP A 133 8.07 9.30 14.76
N PHE A 134 7.44 8.13 14.59
CA PHE A 134 6.89 7.38 15.72
C PHE A 134 7.98 6.91 16.70
N SER A 135 9.11 6.41 16.19
CA SER A 135 10.23 5.96 17.01
C SER A 135 10.92 7.10 17.80
N ILE A 136 11.00 8.30 17.21
CA ILE A 136 11.59 9.49 17.84
C ILE A 136 10.67 10.03 18.93
N ASN A 137 9.35 9.98 18.76
CA ASN A 137 8.40 10.49 19.75
C ASN A 137 8.25 9.58 20.99
N ILE A 138 8.43 8.26 20.84
CA ILE A 138 8.30 7.33 21.99
C ILE A 138 9.48 7.44 22.97
N LEU A 139 10.68 7.73 22.49
CA LEU A 139 11.89 7.66 23.31
C LEU A 139 11.93 8.74 24.43
N PRO A 140 11.59 10.03 24.18
CA PRO A 140 11.46 11.05 25.23
C PRO A 140 10.34 10.74 26.22
N ASP A 141 9.20 10.23 25.75
CA ASP A 141 8.04 9.91 26.59
C ASP A 141 8.34 8.76 27.57
N LEU A 142 9.06 7.74 27.11
CA LEU A 142 9.54 6.65 27.97
C LEU A 142 10.50 7.16 29.06
N GLN A 143 11.41 8.07 28.72
CA GLN A 143 12.34 8.67 29.68
C GLN A 143 11.60 9.56 30.71
N LYS A 144 10.59 10.30 30.28
CA LYS A 144 9.74 11.12 31.17
C LYS A 144 8.94 10.25 32.13
N MET A 145 8.39 9.13 31.64
CA MET A 145 7.68 8.15 32.44
C MET A 145 8.59 7.52 33.50
N GLU A 146 9.81 7.13 33.14
CA GLU A 146 10.78 6.55 34.07
C GLU A 146 11.15 7.50 35.22
N ARG A 147 11.44 8.78 34.90
CA ARG A 147 11.73 9.82 35.91
C ARG A 147 10.54 10.02 36.86
N THR A 148 9.34 10.14 36.31
CA THR A 148 8.11 10.34 37.09
C THR A 148 7.83 9.12 37.99
N GLN A 149 8.07 7.91 37.49
CA GLN A 149 7.89 6.68 38.26
C GLN A 149 8.88 6.58 39.42
N ASN A 150 10.13 6.98 39.23
CA ASN A 150 11.12 7.05 40.30
C ASN A 150 10.70 8.05 41.38
N ASP A 151 10.25 9.25 40.98
CA ASP A 151 9.82 10.27 41.92
C ASP A 151 8.58 9.85 42.71
N LEU A 152 7.61 9.22 42.05
CA LEU A 152 6.44 8.62 42.72
C LEU A 152 6.86 7.59 43.76
N ASN A 153 7.77 6.68 43.41
CA ASN A 153 8.28 5.67 44.34
C ASN A 153 8.99 6.30 45.53
N ASN A 154 9.76 7.37 45.31
CA ASN A 154 10.45 8.10 46.36
C ASN A 154 9.48 8.87 47.27
N VAL A 155 8.41 9.47 46.74
CA VAL A 155 7.35 10.07 47.56
C VAL A 155 6.64 9.00 48.40
N ILE A 156 6.30 7.86 47.80
CA ILE A 156 5.69 6.72 48.52
C ILE A 156 6.61 6.26 49.65
N GLU A 157 7.91 6.20 49.41
CA GLU A 157 8.90 5.81 50.42
C GLU A 157 9.00 6.83 51.57
N ILE A 158 8.92 8.14 51.28
CA ILE A 158 8.82 9.18 52.32
C ILE A 158 7.56 9.00 53.17
N VAL A 159 6.41 8.79 52.52
CA VAL A 159 5.13 8.57 53.22
C VAL A 159 5.18 7.29 54.07
N ARG A 160 5.81 6.23 53.55
CA ARG A 160 6.02 4.98 54.27
C ARG A 160 6.90 5.17 55.51
N ARG A 161 8.00 5.94 55.40
CA ARG A 161 8.87 6.30 56.54
C ARG A 161 8.12 7.15 57.56
N ALA A 162 7.41 8.17 57.12
CA ALA A 162 6.61 9.02 58.00
C ALA A 162 5.58 8.21 58.80
N ARG A 163 4.92 7.24 58.16
CA ARG A 163 3.95 6.35 58.81
C ARG A 163 4.59 5.37 59.81
N ASN A 164 5.74 4.79 59.46
CA ASN A 164 6.31 3.69 60.23
C ASN A 164 7.29 4.13 61.33
N SER A 165 8.01 5.23 61.10
CA SER A 165 9.01 5.75 62.04
C SER A 165 8.73 7.18 62.52
N GLY A 166 7.69 7.84 62.01
CA GLY A 166 7.33 9.21 62.39
C GLY A 166 8.26 10.29 61.81
N VAL A 167 9.21 9.92 60.95
CA VAL A 167 10.23 10.83 60.44
C VAL A 167 9.99 11.15 58.96
N TRP A 168 9.82 12.45 58.67
CA TRP A 168 9.79 12.99 57.31
C TRP A 168 11.22 13.30 56.88
N SER A 169 11.88 12.34 56.21
CA SER A 169 13.23 12.55 55.70
C SER A 169 13.40 12.04 54.27
N SER A 170 13.86 12.92 53.40
CA SER A 170 14.28 12.63 52.02
C SER A 170 15.71 12.07 51.93
N LYS A 171 16.39 11.81 53.06
CA LYS A 171 17.76 11.30 53.06
C LYS A 171 17.85 9.98 52.28
N GLY A 172 18.73 9.96 51.27
CA GLY A 172 18.98 8.82 50.40
C GLY A 172 17.98 8.64 49.25
N LEU A 173 17.09 9.60 49.00
CA LEU A 173 16.16 9.59 47.88
C LEU A 173 16.56 10.67 46.86
N ALA A 174 16.56 10.30 45.57
CA ALA A 174 16.94 11.19 44.48
C ALA A 174 15.69 11.53 43.66
N PHE A 175 15.38 12.82 43.60
CA PHE A 175 14.27 13.33 42.79
C PHE A 175 14.80 13.97 41.52
N TYR A 176 14.09 13.80 40.41
CA TYR A 176 14.41 14.49 39.18
C TYR A 176 13.80 15.90 39.21
N THR A 177 14.63 16.93 39.09
CA THR A 177 14.14 18.31 38.94
C THR A 177 13.62 18.51 37.52
N VAL A 178 12.36 18.94 37.41
CA VAL A 178 11.77 19.35 36.14
C VAL A 178 12.42 20.68 35.72
N ASP A 179 12.85 20.75 34.47
CA ASP A 179 13.37 21.99 33.89
C ASP A 179 12.22 22.97 33.61
N ILE A 180 12.43 24.27 33.81
CA ILE A 180 11.39 25.30 33.63
C ILE A 180 10.90 25.30 32.17
N GLU A 181 11.78 25.00 31.22
CA GLU A 181 11.42 24.85 29.81
C GLU A 181 10.44 23.69 29.55
N SER A 182 10.45 22.65 30.39
CA SER A 182 9.51 21.51 30.29
C SER A 182 8.09 21.83 30.82
N LEU A 183 7.92 22.95 31.52
CA LEU A 183 6.63 23.44 32.03
C LEU A 183 5.98 24.47 31.09
N LEU A 184 6.76 25.03 30.15
CA LEU A 184 6.34 26.08 29.23
C LEU A 184 5.93 25.55 27.85
N ASP A 185 6.19 24.28 27.55
CA ASP A 185 5.89 23.67 26.24
C ASP A 185 4.49 23.07 26.18
N ASP A 186 3.51 23.76 26.77
CA ASP A 186 2.09 23.51 26.51
C ASP A 186 1.55 24.65 25.65
N LYS A 187 1.58 24.45 24.33
CA LYS A 187 0.85 25.28 23.36
C LYS A 187 -0.65 25.06 23.53
N SER A 188 -1.21 25.60 24.61
CA SER A 188 -2.64 25.81 24.74
C SER A 188 -2.87 27.22 25.28
N ASN A 189 -2.99 28.15 24.34
CA ASN A 189 -3.96 29.26 24.33
C ASN A 189 -4.63 29.55 25.69
N VAL A 190 -3.99 30.37 26.54
CA VAL A 190 -4.62 30.94 27.75
C VAL A 190 -4.85 32.42 27.53
N ASN A 191 -5.89 32.75 26.76
CA ASN A 191 -6.65 33.97 26.97
C ASN A 191 -7.87 33.59 27.79
N ASP A 192 -7.67 33.30 29.08
CA ASP A 192 -8.74 33.31 30.11
C ASP A 192 -8.10 33.16 31.49
N ALA A 193 -7.34 34.17 31.91
CA ALA A 193 -6.99 34.38 33.31
C ALA A 193 -7.98 35.42 33.89
N ALA A 194 -9.20 34.96 34.17
CA ALA A 194 -10.12 35.72 35.01
C ALA A 194 -9.54 35.82 36.43
N LEU A 195 -9.12 37.03 36.80
CA LEU A 195 -8.79 37.39 38.17
C LEU A 195 -9.98 37.07 39.09
N ILE A 196 -9.76 36.19 40.06
CA ILE A 196 -10.66 36.00 41.20
C ILE A 196 -10.54 37.25 42.10
N PRO A 197 -11.62 38.02 42.36
CA PRO A 197 -11.57 39.09 43.35
C PRO A 197 -11.67 38.49 44.75
N ARG A 198 -10.72 38.86 45.63
CA ARG A 198 -10.84 38.67 47.07
C ARG A 198 -11.96 39.56 47.58
N THR A 199 -13.00 38.97 48.19
CA THR A 199 -14.01 39.72 48.93
C THR A 199 -13.50 39.95 50.35
N ASP A 200 -13.05 41.17 50.63
CA ASP A 200 -12.85 41.64 52.00
C ASP A 200 -14.22 41.83 52.65
N THR A 201 -14.43 41.10 53.74
CA THR A 201 -15.48 41.34 54.72
C THR A 201 -15.17 42.63 55.45
N ASP A 202 -15.99 43.67 55.31
CA ASP A 202 -16.23 44.70 56.33
C ASP A 202 -17.31 45.67 55.87
N LYS A 203 -18.50 45.61 56.49
CA LYS A 203 -19.42 46.75 56.64
C LYS A 203 -20.50 46.46 57.69
N ALA A 204 -20.17 46.90 58.90
CA ALA A 204 -21.00 47.68 59.82
C ALA A 204 -22.53 47.56 59.70
N ASN A 205 -23.09 46.85 60.68
CA ASN A 205 -24.12 47.35 61.61
C ASN A 205 -24.49 48.84 61.43
N ASN A 206 -25.73 49.12 61.00
CA ASN A 206 -26.54 50.19 61.59
C ASN A 206 -28.02 50.10 61.18
N CYS A 207 -28.89 50.12 62.19
CA CYS A 207 -30.13 50.91 62.28
C CYS A 207 -31.41 50.14 62.62
N ASN A 208 -31.58 49.97 63.93
CA ASN A 208 -32.66 50.50 64.76
C ASN A 208 -34.13 50.40 64.26
N CYS A 209 -34.89 49.58 64.97
CA CYS A 209 -36.35 49.54 64.95
C CYS A 209 -36.93 50.70 65.76
N SER A 210 -38.05 51.26 65.30
CA SER A 210 -38.99 52.01 66.13
C SER A 210 -40.41 51.74 65.65
N TRP A 211 -41.18 51.04 66.48
CA TRP A 211 -42.62 50.89 66.40
C TRP A 211 -43.32 52.10 67.01
N VAL A 212 -44.31 52.69 66.33
CA VAL A 212 -45.58 53.16 66.95
C VAL A 212 -46.67 53.21 65.86
N GLY A 213 -47.88 52.72 66.16
CA GLY A 213 -49.10 53.23 65.51
C GLY A 213 -50.14 52.19 65.09
N ASP A 214 -51.30 52.26 65.74
CA ASP A 214 -52.49 51.41 65.69
C ASP A 214 -53.10 51.04 64.32
N ALA A 215 -53.74 49.87 64.31
CA ALA A 215 -54.43 49.27 63.16
C ALA A 215 -55.77 49.94 62.81
N PRO A 216 -56.19 49.81 61.53
CA PRO A 216 -57.53 49.32 61.25
C PRO A 216 -57.45 48.01 60.44
N LYS A 217 -58.38 47.11 60.74
CA LYS A 217 -58.52 45.74 60.21
C LYS A 217 -58.62 45.69 58.67
N LYS A 218 -57.47 45.79 57.99
CA LYS A 218 -57.22 45.37 56.60
C LYS A 218 -55.84 44.72 56.43
N CYS A 219 -55.11 44.48 57.52
CA CYS A 219 -53.67 44.21 57.49
C CYS A 219 -53.26 42.73 57.39
N LYS A 220 -54.09 41.76 57.84
CA LYS A 220 -53.72 40.33 57.79
C LYS A 220 -53.67 39.79 56.36
N HIS A 221 -54.67 40.11 55.54
CA HIS A 221 -54.70 39.67 54.14
C HIS A 221 -53.63 40.37 53.29
N GLU A 222 -53.27 41.62 53.59
CA GLU A 222 -52.27 42.35 52.82
C GLU A 222 -50.83 41.96 53.17
N GLN A 223 -50.54 41.68 54.45
CA GLN A 223 -49.24 41.10 54.84
C GLN A 223 -49.09 39.66 54.33
N GLN A 224 -50.15 38.86 54.41
CA GLN A 224 -50.14 37.50 53.87
C GLN A 224 -50.08 37.49 52.33
N ALA A 225 -50.67 38.47 51.65
CA ALA A 225 -50.51 38.65 50.21
C ALA A 225 -49.06 39.04 49.86
N LYS A 226 -48.46 40.01 50.57
CA LYS A 226 -47.06 40.40 50.36
C LYS A 226 -46.06 39.27 50.64
N GLU A 227 -46.34 38.42 51.61
CA GLU A 227 -45.53 37.25 51.94
C GLU A 227 -45.69 36.13 50.89
N LYS A 228 -46.92 35.89 50.42
CA LYS A 228 -47.18 35.00 49.29
C LYS A 228 -46.56 35.53 47.99
N ASP A 229 -46.58 36.83 47.74
CA ASP A 229 -45.96 37.45 46.56
C ASP A 229 -44.43 37.34 46.60
N LYS A 230 -43.82 37.42 47.79
CA LYS A 230 -42.39 37.15 47.96
C LYS A 230 -42.06 35.68 47.68
N LEU A 231 -42.87 34.76 48.19
CA LEU A 231 -42.69 33.33 47.94
C LEU A 231 -42.90 32.98 46.47
N ILE A 232 -43.88 33.59 45.80
CA ILE A 232 -44.12 33.44 44.36
C ILE A 232 -42.89 33.90 43.58
N LYS A 233 -42.35 35.09 43.88
CA LYS A 233 -41.12 35.56 43.22
C LYS A 233 -39.91 34.64 43.45
N GLU A 234 -39.75 34.11 44.67
CA GLU A 234 -38.67 33.17 44.97
C GLU A 234 -38.83 31.82 44.25
N LEU A 235 -40.07 31.33 44.13
CA LEU A 235 -40.39 30.12 43.37
C LEU A 235 -40.23 30.33 41.86
N GLU A 236 -40.63 31.49 41.33
CA GLU A 236 -40.41 31.88 39.94
C GLU A 236 -38.91 31.94 39.61
N GLU A 237 -38.09 32.49 40.51
CA GLU A 237 -36.64 32.55 40.33
C GLU A 237 -35.98 31.15 40.41
N LYS A 238 -36.47 30.27 41.29
CA LYS A 238 -36.02 28.87 41.36
C LYS A 238 -36.43 28.07 40.12
N ILE A 239 -37.65 28.25 39.62
CA ILE A 239 -38.11 27.62 38.38
C ILE A 239 -37.23 28.09 37.22
N LYS A 240 -36.97 29.39 37.11
CA LYS A 240 -36.09 29.94 36.06
C LYS A 240 -34.68 29.31 36.09
N LYS A 241 -34.05 29.22 37.26
CA LYS A 241 -32.74 28.58 37.43
C LYS A 241 -32.75 27.08 37.08
N LEU A 242 -33.82 26.37 37.43
CA LEU A 242 -33.97 24.95 37.09
C LEU A 242 -34.18 24.73 35.58
N THR A 243 -34.92 25.62 34.91
CA THR A 243 -35.10 25.57 33.45
C THR A 243 -33.77 25.79 32.72
N GLU A 244 -33.01 26.82 33.12
CA GLU A 244 -31.68 27.13 32.55
C GLU A 244 -30.70 25.95 32.76
N ALA A 245 -30.71 25.31 33.95
CA ALA A 245 -29.87 24.14 34.21
C ALA A 245 -30.28 22.90 33.39
N ASN A 246 -31.58 22.73 33.11
CA ASN A 246 -32.08 21.63 32.28
C ASN A 246 -31.75 21.81 30.79
N GLU A 247 -31.74 23.05 30.28
CA GLU A 247 -31.32 23.36 28.91
C GLU A 247 -29.84 23.06 28.71
N VAL A 248 -28.97 23.50 29.63
CA VAL A 248 -27.53 23.19 29.61
C VAL A 248 -27.28 21.68 29.67
N ASN A 249 -28.01 20.95 30.52
CA ASN A 249 -27.90 19.49 30.58
C ASN A 249 -28.33 18.83 29.25
N GLY A 250 -29.40 19.31 28.62
CA GLY A 250 -29.84 18.82 27.31
C GLY A 250 -28.80 19.00 26.21
N ASP A 251 -28.13 20.15 26.18
CA ASP A 251 -27.04 20.42 25.23
C ASP A 251 -25.81 19.55 25.50
N THR A 252 -25.46 19.34 26.77
CA THR A 252 -24.36 18.42 27.13
C THR A 252 -24.64 16.97 26.76
N ASP A 253 -25.89 16.51 26.91
CA ASP A 253 -26.30 15.15 26.53
C ASP A 253 -26.27 14.94 25.00
N ASN A 254 -26.66 15.97 24.24
CA ASN A 254 -26.57 15.94 22.78
C ASN A 254 -25.11 15.91 22.31
N ALA A 255 -24.24 16.76 22.89
CA ALA A 255 -22.80 16.76 22.59
C ALA A 255 -22.16 15.41 22.94
N CYS A 256 -22.52 14.80 24.07
CA CYS A 256 -22.03 13.49 24.47
C CYS A 256 -22.48 12.39 23.48
N ARG A 257 -23.72 12.47 22.98
CA ARG A 257 -24.26 11.53 21.98
C ARG A 257 -23.57 11.66 20.63
N GLU A 258 -23.31 12.88 20.17
CA GLU A 258 -22.59 13.14 18.92
C GLU A 258 -21.14 12.65 19.00
N LEU A 259 -20.44 12.93 20.10
CA LEU A 259 -19.09 12.43 20.32
C LEU A 259 -19.07 10.89 20.31
N LYS A 260 -20.03 10.25 20.98
CA LYS A 260 -20.15 8.78 20.98
C LYS A 260 -20.39 8.20 19.59
N LYS A 261 -21.20 8.88 18.77
CA LYS A 261 -21.44 8.49 17.38
C LYS A 261 -20.16 8.64 16.54
N SER A 262 -19.47 9.76 16.66
CA SER A 262 -18.17 10.00 15.99
C SER A 262 -17.13 8.94 16.36
N MET A 263 -17.05 8.56 17.63
CA MET A 263 -16.15 7.49 18.11
C MET A 263 -16.50 6.12 17.51
N LEU A 264 -17.79 5.81 17.33
CA LEU A 264 -18.24 4.58 16.68
C LEU A 264 -17.88 4.58 15.19
N ASP A 265 -18.20 5.68 14.49
CA ASP A 265 -17.90 5.83 13.06
C ASP A 265 -16.40 5.73 12.79
N MET A 266 -15.57 6.35 13.64
CA MET A 266 -14.10 6.24 13.57
C MET A 266 -13.62 4.80 13.81
N ARG A 267 -14.18 4.10 14.80
CA ARG A 267 -13.84 2.69 15.06
C ARG A 267 -14.21 1.79 13.87
N ASP A 268 -15.37 2.01 13.27
CA ASP A 268 -15.84 1.21 12.14
C ASP A 268 -14.97 1.47 10.90
N ALA A 269 -14.58 2.72 10.64
CA ALA A 269 -13.63 3.06 9.59
C ALA A 269 -12.26 2.39 9.81
N LEU A 270 -11.73 2.44 11.04
CA LEU A 270 -10.46 1.77 11.37
C LEU A 270 -10.53 0.26 11.18
N THR A 271 -11.68 -0.34 11.55
CA THR A 271 -11.90 -1.79 11.40
C THR A 271 -11.95 -2.20 9.93
N ALA A 272 -12.60 -1.39 9.08
CA ALA A 272 -12.64 -1.61 7.64
C ALA A 272 -11.25 -1.48 7.01
N GLU A 273 -10.48 -0.45 7.40
CA GLU A 273 -9.11 -0.26 6.90
C GLU A 273 -8.19 -1.43 7.31
N VAL A 274 -8.27 -1.89 8.57
CA VAL A 274 -7.51 -3.05 9.03
C VAL A 274 -7.84 -4.31 8.22
N ALA A 275 -9.11 -4.52 7.88
CA ALA A 275 -9.52 -5.64 7.04
C ALA A 275 -8.93 -5.54 5.61
N GLU A 276 -9.02 -4.37 4.98
CA GLU A 276 -8.45 -4.13 3.64
C GLU A 276 -6.93 -4.31 3.61
N LYS A 277 -6.22 -3.78 4.61
CA LYS A 277 -4.78 -3.96 4.74
C LYS A 277 -4.44 -5.43 4.97
N HIS A 278 -5.24 -6.17 5.74
CA HIS A 278 -5.05 -7.60 5.95
C HIS A 278 -5.20 -8.40 4.66
N ASP A 279 -6.23 -8.11 3.85
CA ASP A 279 -6.42 -8.73 2.55
C ASP A 279 -5.25 -8.44 1.60
N THR A 280 -4.76 -7.20 1.62
CA THR A 280 -3.56 -6.78 0.85
C THR A 280 -2.33 -7.59 1.27
N ILE A 281 -2.10 -7.75 2.58
CA ILE A 281 -1.00 -8.57 3.11
C ILE A 281 -1.13 -10.03 2.64
N LEU A 282 -2.34 -10.59 2.64
CA LEU A 282 -2.57 -11.96 2.18
C LEU A 282 -2.31 -12.11 0.67
N CYS A 283 -2.69 -11.12 -0.15
CA CYS A 283 -2.35 -11.07 -1.57
C CYS A 283 -0.83 -11.05 -1.78
N LEU A 284 -0.12 -10.12 -1.13
CA LEU A 284 1.32 -9.99 -1.23
C LEU A 284 2.06 -11.24 -0.77
N ARG A 285 1.61 -11.88 0.33
CA ARG A 285 2.19 -13.15 0.80
C ARG A 285 2.07 -14.26 -0.25
N ARG A 286 0.94 -14.35 -0.95
CA ARG A 286 0.74 -15.32 -2.04
C ARG A 286 1.67 -15.03 -3.21
N GLU A 287 1.85 -13.77 -3.57
CA GLU A 287 2.74 -13.35 -4.65
C GLU A 287 4.21 -13.65 -4.32
N VAL A 288 4.66 -13.32 -3.11
CA VAL A 288 6.01 -13.66 -2.63
C VAL A 288 6.26 -15.17 -2.72
N HIS A 289 5.29 -15.99 -2.28
CA HIS A 289 5.42 -17.44 -2.37
C HIS A 289 5.51 -17.92 -3.83
N LEU A 290 4.73 -17.35 -4.74
CA LEU A 290 4.79 -17.67 -6.16
C LEU A 290 6.15 -17.29 -6.78
N LEU A 291 6.65 -16.10 -6.48
CA LEU A 291 7.94 -15.62 -6.94
C LEU A 291 9.10 -16.46 -6.39
N GLN A 292 9.05 -16.85 -5.11
CA GLN A 292 10.03 -17.76 -4.52
C GLN A 292 10.08 -19.10 -5.25
N GLU A 293 8.93 -19.68 -5.58
CA GLU A 293 8.86 -20.94 -6.32
C GLU A 293 9.37 -20.79 -7.76
N GLN A 294 9.12 -19.63 -8.41
CA GLN A 294 9.69 -19.33 -9.71
C GLN A 294 11.22 -19.20 -9.66
N CYS A 295 11.77 -18.49 -8.66
CA CYS A 295 13.20 -18.40 -8.45
C CYS A 295 13.83 -19.78 -8.23
N ARG A 296 13.22 -20.62 -7.38
CA ARG A 296 13.68 -21.99 -7.14
C ARG A 296 13.73 -22.83 -8.43
N LYS A 297 12.73 -22.71 -9.29
CA LYS A 297 12.70 -23.39 -10.60
C LYS A 297 13.78 -22.87 -11.55
N ALA A 298 13.98 -21.56 -11.60
CA ALA A 298 15.02 -20.94 -12.43
C ALA A 298 16.43 -21.34 -11.97
N GLU A 299 16.65 -21.47 -10.67
CA GLU A 299 17.90 -21.95 -10.08
C GLU A 299 18.17 -23.41 -10.48
N GLN A 300 17.16 -24.29 -10.38
CA GLN A 300 17.26 -25.68 -10.84
C GLN A 300 17.58 -25.77 -12.35
N GLN A 301 16.96 -24.92 -13.17
CA GLN A 301 17.24 -24.88 -14.60
C GLN A 301 18.65 -24.39 -14.90
N THR A 302 19.14 -23.39 -14.16
CA THR A 302 20.51 -22.89 -14.29
C THR A 302 21.51 -23.97 -13.93
N HIS A 303 21.31 -24.66 -12.81
CA HIS A 303 22.18 -25.78 -12.41
C HIS A 303 22.23 -26.88 -13.48
N PHE A 304 21.09 -27.23 -14.07
CA PHE A 304 21.05 -28.21 -15.15
C PHE A 304 21.82 -27.75 -16.41
N LYS A 305 21.64 -26.48 -16.80
CA LYS A 305 22.40 -25.89 -17.92
C LYS A 305 23.90 -25.86 -17.64
N ASP A 306 24.31 -25.56 -16.41
CA ASP A 306 25.71 -25.57 -16.00
C ASP A 306 26.32 -26.96 -16.10
N ASP A 307 25.58 -28.01 -15.75
CA ASP A 307 26.04 -29.39 -15.89
C ASP A 307 26.20 -29.81 -17.36
N ILE A 308 25.29 -29.40 -18.25
CA ILE A 308 25.45 -29.59 -19.70
C ILE A 308 26.71 -28.87 -20.20
N ILE A 309 26.89 -27.60 -19.81
CA ILE A 309 28.06 -26.82 -20.22
C ILE A 309 29.35 -27.46 -19.72
N LYS A 310 29.38 -27.99 -18.50
CA LYS A 310 30.53 -28.73 -17.97
C LYS A 310 30.84 -29.95 -18.85
N GLU A 311 29.83 -30.71 -19.25
CA GLU A 311 30.04 -31.92 -20.07
C GLU A 311 30.52 -31.59 -21.49
N LEU A 312 29.88 -30.63 -22.16
CA LEU A 312 30.33 -30.14 -23.47
C LEU A 312 31.77 -29.61 -23.43
N ARG A 313 32.15 -28.92 -22.34
CA ARG A 313 33.53 -28.45 -22.14
C ARG A 313 34.52 -29.62 -21.97
N LYS A 314 34.11 -30.75 -21.39
CA LYS A 314 34.96 -31.96 -21.32
C LYS A 314 35.14 -32.58 -22.70
N GLU A 315 34.06 -32.74 -23.46
CA GLU A 315 34.11 -33.30 -24.83
C GLU A 315 35.03 -32.48 -25.74
N ILE A 316 34.90 -31.13 -25.71
CA ILE A 316 35.77 -30.24 -26.48
C ILE A 316 37.25 -30.43 -26.09
N LYS A 317 37.56 -30.56 -24.79
CA LYS A 317 38.93 -30.81 -24.33
C LYS A 317 39.46 -32.14 -24.85
N GLN A 318 38.63 -33.19 -24.82
CA GLN A 318 39.00 -34.52 -25.31
C GLN A 318 39.25 -34.53 -26.83
N LEU A 319 38.37 -33.89 -27.62
CA LEU A 319 38.54 -33.75 -29.06
C LEU A 319 39.80 -32.97 -29.41
N LYS A 320 40.09 -31.87 -28.70
CA LYS A 320 41.34 -31.12 -28.89
C LYS A 320 42.57 -31.99 -28.65
N LEU A 321 42.57 -32.78 -27.59
CA LEU A 321 43.65 -33.73 -27.30
C LEU A 321 43.81 -34.78 -28.42
N GLN A 322 42.71 -35.36 -28.90
CA GLN A 322 42.74 -36.33 -30.00
C GLN A 322 43.31 -35.71 -31.29
N VAL A 323 42.90 -34.50 -31.64
CA VAL A 323 43.42 -33.77 -32.81
C VAL A 323 44.91 -33.49 -32.65
N SER A 324 45.36 -33.05 -31.48
CA SER A 324 46.79 -32.83 -31.20
C SER A 324 47.60 -34.12 -31.33
N VAL A 325 47.12 -35.24 -30.80
CA VAL A 325 47.79 -36.55 -30.93
C VAL A 325 47.85 -36.98 -32.40
N PHE A 326 46.76 -36.81 -33.14
CA PHE A 326 46.69 -37.16 -34.57
C PHE A 326 47.69 -36.34 -35.40
N LEU A 327 47.81 -35.03 -35.14
CA LEU A 327 48.79 -34.16 -35.78
C LEU A 327 50.25 -34.60 -35.51
N ILE A 328 50.56 -34.99 -34.27
CA ILE A 328 51.89 -35.49 -33.90
C ILE A 328 52.22 -36.80 -34.66
N LEU A 329 51.25 -37.73 -34.75
CA LEU A 329 51.42 -38.99 -35.48
C LEU A 329 51.63 -38.79 -36.98
N LEU A 330 50.96 -37.80 -37.58
CA LEU A 330 51.16 -37.43 -38.99
C LEU A 330 52.55 -36.84 -39.21
N GLN A 331 53.01 -35.93 -38.35
CA GLN A 331 54.36 -35.36 -38.44
C GLN A 331 55.46 -36.41 -38.22
N GLY A 332 55.23 -37.38 -37.33
CA GLY A 332 56.16 -38.49 -37.10
C GLY A 332 56.28 -39.48 -38.26
N ASN A 333 55.21 -39.68 -39.05
CA ASN A 333 55.25 -40.52 -40.25
C ASN A 333 55.87 -39.83 -41.47
N PHE A 334 55.87 -38.49 -41.50
CA PHE A 334 56.47 -37.72 -42.60
C PHE A 334 58.00 -37.57 -42.48
N ASN A 335 58.56 -37.80 -41.30
CA ASN A 335 59.99 -37.70 -40.99
C ASN A 335 60.73 -39.05 -40.93
N ARG A 336 60.11 -40.14 -41.40
CA ARG A 336 60.74 -41.45 -41.61
C ARG A 336 60.86 -41.75 -43.09
#